data_AF-A0A9D0NWU6-F1
#
_entry.id   AF-A0A9D0NWU6-F1
#
_cell.length_a   1.000
_cell.length_b   1.000
_cell.length_c   1.000
_cell.angle_alpha   90.00
_cell.angle_beta   90.00
_cell.angle_gamma   90.00
#
_symmetry.space_group_name_H-M   'P 1'
#
loop_
_entity.id
_entity.type
_entity.pdbx_description
1 polymer ?
#
loop_
_entity_poly.entity_id
_entity_poly.type
_entity_poly.pdbx_seq_one_letter_code
_entity_poly.pdbx_strand_id
1 'polypeptide(L)' 'MRVSRFYTGQTLAEDTRISLDGETAHYIARVLRLGPGDALILFNGDGNEYHARLENADK' A
#
# COMPACT_ATOMS: atom_id res chain seq x y z
N MET A 1 -2.18 11.10 13.47
CA MET A 1 -1.44 10.79 12.23
C MET A 1 -2.38 9.95 11.37
N ARG A 2 -2.72 10.39 10.15
CA ARG A 2 -3.73 9.72 9.29
C ARG A 2 -3.00 8.73 8.39
N VAL A 3 -3.24 7.43 8.56
CA VAL A 3 -2.71 6.39 7.68
C VAL A 3 -3.53 6.37 6.39
N SER A 4 -2.85 6.36 5.24
CA SER A 4 -3.52 6.33 3.93
C SER A 4 -3.94 4.90 3.61
N ARG A 5 -5.16 4.75 3.10
CA ARG A 5 -5.74 3.46 2.70
C ARG A 5 -5.80 3.33 1.18
N PHE A 6 -5.40 2.17 0.66
CA PHE A 6 -5.37 1.89 -0.77
C PHE A 6 -6.10 0.59 -1.07
N TYR A 7 -6.89 0.63 -2.13
CA TYR A 7 -7.52 -0.55 -2.67
C TYR A 7 -6.52 -1.31 -3.54
N THR A 8 -6.47 -2.63 -3.38
CA THR A 8 -5.81 -3.53 -4.34
C THR A 8 -6.72 -4.70 -4.67
N GLY A 9 -6.78 -5.08 -5.95
CA GLY A 9 -7.48 -6.29 -6.38
C GLY A 9 -6.69 -7.58 -6.10
N GLN A 10 -5.50 -7.47 -5.50
CA GLN A 10 -4.68 -8.62 -5.13
C GLN A 10 -5.18 -9.26 -3.84
N THR A 11 -4.97 -10.56 -3.70
CA THR A 11 -5.21 -11.27 -2.44
C THR A 11 -4.22 -10.77 -1.38
N LEU A 12 -4.75 -10.26 -0.29
CA LEU A 12 -3.98 -9.80 0.87
C LEU A 12 -3.93 -10.91 1.92
N ALA A 13 -2.74 -11.15 2.45
CA ALA A 13 -2.49 -12.09 3.54
C ALA A 13 -1.47 -11.49 4.50
N GLU A 14 -1.51 -11.94 5.76
CA GLU A 14 -0.52 -11.57 6.75
C GLU A 14 0.88 -12.05 6.32
N ASP A 15 1.91 -11.30 6.70
CA ASP A 15 3.33 -11.58 6.39
C ASP A 15 3.65 -11.73 4.88
N THR A 16 2.77 -11.23 4.00
CA THR A 16 2.96 -11.29 2.55
C THR A 16 3.47 -9.96 1.99
N ARG A 17 4.41 -10.05 1.06
CA ARG A 17 4.85 -8.91 0.24
C ARG A 17 4.04 -8.84 -1.04
N ILE A 18 3.51 -7.66 -1.35
CA ILE A 18 2.86 -7.39 -2.62
C ILE A 18 3.54 -6.22 -3.31
N SER A 19 3.61 -6.28 -4.63
CA SER A 19 3.92 -5.11 -5.45
C SER A 19 2.63 -4.41 -5.82
N LEU A 20 2.56 -3.12 -5.53
CA LEU A 20 1.54 -2.24 -6.07
C LEU A 20 2.07 -1.70 -7.39
N ASP A 21 1.26 -1.78 -8.44
CA ASP A 21 1.63 -1.32 -9.78
C ASP A 21 0.63 -0.26 -10.27
N GLY A 22 1.05 0.51 -11.29
CA GLY A 22 0.17 1.46 -11.97
C GLY A 22 -0.17 2.70 -11.14
N GLU A 23 -1.45 3.07 -11.11
CA GLU A 23 -1.92 4.34 -10.53
C GLU A 23 -1.69 4.42 -9.01
N THR A 24 -1.87 3.32 -8.28
CA THR A 24 -1.72 3.28 -6.82
C THR A 24 -0.27 3.53 -6.42
N ALA A 25 0.67 2.86 -7.07
CA ALA A 25 2.11 3.05 -6.84
C ALA A 25 2.55 4.49 -7.18
N HIS A 26 2.10 4.99 -8.34
CA HIS A 26 2.40 6.36 -8.75
C HIS A 26 1.83 7.39 -7.76
N TYR A 27 0.60 7.19 -7.29
CA TYR A 27 -0.03 8.07 -6.32
C TYR A 27 0.72 8.06 -4.98
N ILE A 28 1.10 6.88 -4.48
CA ILE A 28 1.88 6.71 -3.25
C ILE A 28 3.23 7.44 -3.35
N ALA A 29 3.99 7.20 -4.42
CA ALA A 29 5.33 7.76 -4.58
C ALA A 29 5.33 9.26 -4.98
N ARG A 30 4.41 9.69 -5.84
CA ARG A 30 4.42 11.03 -6.43
C ARG A 30 3.59 12.04 -5.63
N VAL A 31 2.39 11.65 -5.21
CA VAL A 31 1.42 12.55 -4.56
C VAL A 31 1.63 12.56 -3.06
N LEU A 32 1.63 11.38 -2.45
CA LEU A 32 1.83 11.25 -1.01
C LEU A 32 3.30 11.31 -0.61
N ARG A 33 4.21 10.98 -1.55
CA ARG A 33 5.66 10.97 -1.33
C ARG A 33 6.06 10.07 -0.17
N LEU A 34 5.35 8.95 -0.01
CA LEU A 34 5.69 7.96 0.99
C LEU A 34 7.03 7.33 0.63
N GLY A 35 7.87 7.15 1.63
CA GLY A 35 9.17 6.51 1.52
C GLY A 35 9.18 5.11 2.12
N PRO A 36 10.24 4.33 1.85
CA PRO A 36 10.45 3.06 2.53
C PRO A 36 10.43 3.27 4.05
N GLY A 37 9.64 2.47 4.77
CA GLY A 37 9.40 2.59 6.20
C GLY A 37 8.04 3.23 6.57
N ASP A 38 7.39 3.92 5.64
CA ASP A 38 6.10 4.57 5.90
C ASP A 38 4.96 3.55 6.00
N ALA A 39 3.96 3.86 6.83
CA ALA A 39 2.85 2.97 7.13
C ALA A 39 1.66 3.28 6.21
N LEU A 40 1.07 2.24 5.64
CA LEU A 40 -0.12 2.32 4.81
C LEU A 40 -1.09 1.17 5.10
N ILE A 41 -2.36 1.36 4.74
CA ILE A 41 -3.38 0.31 4.88
C ILE A 41 -3.75 -0.16 3.48
N LEU A 42 -3.77 -1.47 3.30
CA LEU A 42 -4.25 -2.14 2.10
C LEU A 42 -5.60 -2.78 2.39
N PHE A 43 -6.52 -2.71 1.44
CA PHE A 43 -7.78 -3.44 1.52
C PHE A 43 -8.15 -3.96 0.14
N ASN A 44 -8.76 -5.15 0.08
CA ASN A 44 -9.15 -5.82 -1.17
C ASN A 44 -10.66 -6.03 -1.30
N GLY A 45 -11.45 -5.44 -0.40
CA GLY A 45 -12.91 -5.59 -0.40
C GLY A 45 -13.43 -6.85 0.30
N ASP A 46 -12.54 -7.64 0.93
CA ASP A 46 -12.90 -8.80 1.77
C ASP A 46 -13.55 -8.40 3.11
N GLY A 47 -13.63 -7.09 3.39
CA GLY A 47 -14.09 -6.53 4.67
C GLY A 47 -12.97 -6.40 5.70
N ASN A 48 -11.77 -6.85 5.37
CA ASN A 48 -10.57 -6.76 6.20
C ASN A 48 -9.64 -5.61 5.74
N GLU A 49 -8.96 -5.00 6.72
CA GLU A 49 -7.95 -3.96 6.52
C GLU A 49 -6.58 -4.52 6.93
N TYR A 50 -5.60 -4.39 6.04
CA TYR A 50 -4.28 -4.96 6.21
C TYR A 50 -3.25 -3.84 6.42
N HIS A 51 -2.61 -3.84 7.58
CA HIS A 51 -1.55 -2.89 7.88
C HIS A 51 -0.27 -3.31 7.14
N ALA A 52 0.21 -2.44 6.28
CA ALA A 52 1.42 -2.66 5.50
C ALA A 52 2.43 -1.53 5.73
N ARG A 53 3.68 -1.82 5.40
CA ARG A 53 4.77 -0.86 5.38
C ARG A 53 5.37 -0.84 3.99
N LEU A 54 5.63 0.35 3.47
CA LEU A 54 6.31 0.48 2.19
C LEU A 54 7.74 -0.06 2.35
N GLU A 55 8.10 -1.13 1.64
CA GLU A 55 9.47 -1.66 1.64
C GLU A 55 10.35 -0.91 0.64
N ASN A 56 9.85 -0.68 -0.57
CA ASN A 56 10.51 0.09 -1.62
C ASN A 56 9.47 0.87 -2.43
N ALA A 57 9.89 2.00 -2.97
CA ALA A 57 9.13 2.79 -3.93
C ALA A 57 10.07 3.19 -5.07
N ASP A 58 10.12 2.34 -6.09
CA ASP A 58 10.85 2.65 -7.32
C ASP A 58 10.09 3.73 -8.10
N LYS A 59 10.85 4.70 -8.61
CA LYS A 59 10.34 5.94 -9.21
C LYS A 59 9.93 5.78 -10.67
#